data_AF-A0A4Q3CN52-F1
#
_entry.id   AF-A0A4Q3CN52-F1
#
_cell.length_a   1.000
_cell.length_b   1.000
_cell.length_c   1.000
_cell.angle_alpha   90.00
_cell.angle_beta   90.00
_cell.angle_gamma   90.00
#
_symmetry.space_group_name_H-M   'P 1'
#
loop_
_entity.id
_entity.type
_entity.pdbx_description
1 polymer ?
#
loop_
_entity_poly.entity_id
_entity_poly.type
_entity_poly.pdbx_seq_one_letter_code
_entity_poly.pdbx_strand_id
1 'polypeptide(L)'
;IERYGADTLRMYEMFLGPLEQSKPWNTNGIEGVFKFLRKFWRLFHNEKWEFSVSNEAPTKAELKSLHKIIRKVEEDVERFSFNTSVSSFMIAVNELTDQKCNNRAILQELTIVLSPYAPHICEELWKQLGNPAGTLSYASYPKFNGSYLIEDEFAYPISINGKTKMNLNIPLSLEGDDVKDLVLANADVQRYLEGKTPKKVIVVKGRIVNMVV
;
A
#
# COMPACT_ATOMS: atom_id res chain seq x y z
N ILE A 1 16.39 21.58 12.90
CA ILE A 1 16.61 20.29 13.59
C ILE A 1 15.96 20.30 14.97
N GLU A 2 16.32 21.22 15.86
CA GLU A 2 15.78 21.29 17.25
C GLU A 2 14.24 21.22 17.34
N ARG A 3 13.50 21.85 16.41
CA ARG A 3 12.03 21.87 16.43
C ARG A 3 11.33 20.60 15.94
N TYR A 4 11.92 19.88 14.98
CA TYR A 4 11.25 18.81 14.23
C TYR A 4 12.01 17.48 14.18
N GLY A 5 13.24 17.45 14.69
CA GLY A 5 14.15 16.31 14.57
C GLY A 5 14.95 16.27 13.27
N ALA A 6 16.02 15.46 13.25
CA ALA A 6 16.89 15.28 12.10
C ALA A 6 16.20 14.50 10.96
N ASP A 7 15.46 13.44 11.31
CA ASP A 7 14.76 12.60 10.31
C ASP A 7 13.73 13.38 9.51
N THR A 8 12.94 14.23 10.17
CA THR A 8 11.98 15.10 9.48
C THR A 8 12.67 15.98 8.44
N LEU A 9 13.81 16.58 8.81
CA LEU A 9 14.54 17.47 7.92
C LEU A 9 15.11 16.71 6.72
N ARG A 10 15.77 15.57 6.97
CA ARG A 10 16.34 14.70 5.93
C ARG A 10 15.28 14.23 4.94
N MET A 11 14.17 13.72 5.45
CA MET A 11 13.06 13.25 4.62
C MET A 11 12.42 14.38 3.81
N TYR A 12 12.28 15.56 4.41
CA TYR A 12 11.75 16.72 3.72
C TYR A 12 12.67 17.18 2.57
N GLU A 13 13.98 17.22 2.78
CA GLU A 13 14.94 17.55 1.72
C GLU A 13 14.87 16.55 0.55
N MET A 14 14.74 15.25 0.86
CA MET A 14 14.53 14.19 -0.14
C MET A 14 13.17 14.31 -0.83
N PHE A 15 12.15 14.86 -0.17
CA PHE A 15 10.78 14.98 -0.68
C PHE A 15 10.55 16.18 -1.59
N LEU A 16 11.33 17.25 -1.45
CA LEU A 16 11.10 18.54 -2.11
C LEU A 16 11.03 18.49 -3.66
N GLY A 17 11.50 17.40 -4.28
CA GLY A 17 11.51 17.22 -5.73
C GLY A 17 12.67 16.33 -6.19
N PRO A 18 12.89 16.18 -7.50
CA PRO A 18 13.98 15.39 -8.06
C PRO A 18 15.35 15.88 -7.57
N LEU A 19 16.30 14.98 -7.30
CA LEU A 19 17.60 15.32 -6.70
C LEU A 19 18.37 16.40 -7.47
N GLU A 20 18.35 16.32 -8.80
CA GLU A 20 19.15 17.17 -9.70
C GLU A 20 18.62 18.61 -9.86
N GLN A 21 17.40 18.89 -9.39
CA GLN A 21 16.75 20.17 -9.59
C GLN A 21 16.94 21.10 -8.38
N SER A 22 17.11 22.40 -8.66
CA SER A 22 17.03 23.43 -7.62
C SER A 22 15.59 23.56 -7.13
N LYS A 23 15.42 23.73 -5.81
CA LYS A 23 14.10 23.72 -5.16
C LYS A 23 13.96 24.91 -4.24
N PRO A 24 12.86 25.68 -4.31
CA PRO A 24 12.60 26.73 -3.35
C PRO A 24 12.33 26.12 -1.98
N TRP A 25 13.01 26.61 -0.95
CA TRP A 25 12.80 26.16 0.42
C TRP A 25 11.43 26.61 0.95
N ASN A 26 10.56 25.66 1.32
CA ASN A 26 9.22 25.94 1.85
C ASN A 26 8.95 25.23 3.18
N THR A 27 9.03 25.98 4.28
CA THR A 27 8.85 25.44 5.63
C THR A 27 7.50 24.76 5.88
N ASN A 28 6.46 25.04 5.08
CA ASN A 28 5.15 24.39 5.23
C ASN A 28 5.21 22.89 4.90
N GLY A 29 6.12 22.46 4.02
CA GLY A 29 6.27 21.05 3.66
C GLY A 29 6.89 20.20 4.77
N ILE A 30 7.67 20.82 5.68
CA ILE A 30 8.31 20.14 6.81
C ILE A 30 7.26 19.55 7.76
N GLU A 31 6.16 20.29 7.99
CA GLU A 31 5.09 19.82 8.89
C GLU A 31 4.39 18.58 8.34
N GLY A 32 4.25 18.45 7.02
CA GLY A 32 3.70 17.26 6.37
C GLY A 32 4.53 16.01 6.66
N VAL A 33 5.86 16.11 6.52
CA VAL A 33 6.79 15.02 6.82
C VAL A 33 6.80 14.68 8.31
N PHE A 34 6.76 15.69 9.18
CA PHE A 34 6.66 15.47 10.63
C PHE A 34 5.40 14.70 11.01
N LYS A 35 4.25 15.06 10.44
CA LYS A 35 2.97 14.35 10.64
C LYS A 35 3.02 12.93 10.10
N PHE A 36 3.67 12.71 8.96
CA PHE A 36 3.91 11.37 8.42
C PHE A 36 4.73 10.51 9.40
N LEU A 37 5.86 11.00 9.91
CA LEU A 37 6.68 10.24 10.86
C LEU A 37 5.91 9.91 12.15
N ARG A 38 5.02 10.80 12.62
CA ARG A 38 4.10 10.50 13.73
C ARG A 38 3.09 9.40 13.40
N LYS A 39 2.58 9.34 12.17
CA LYS A 39 1.72 8.24 11.71
C LYS A 39 2.47 6.92 11.62
N PHE A 40 3.68 6.95 11.07
CA PHE A 40 4.56 5.78 11.04
C PHE A 40 4.81 5.24 12.44
N TRP A 41 5.19 6.11 13.39
CA TRP A 41 5.37 5.73 14.80
C TRP A 41 4.11 5.11 15.42
N ARG A 42 2.92 5.63 15.06
CA ARG A 42 1.64 5.14 15.57
C ARG A 42 1.36 3.69 15.14
N LEU A 43 1.87 3.18 14.02
CA LEU A 43 1.68 1.77 13.63
C LEU A 43 2.22 0.78 14.68
N PHE A 44 3.21 1.20 15.46
CA PHE A 44 3.85 0.38 16.49
C PHE A 44 3.24 0.57 17.87
N HIS A 45 2.27 1.47 18.03
CA HIS A 45 1.78 1.91 19.32
C HIS A 45 0.25 1.91 19.37
N ASN A 46 -0.31 1.48 20.50
CA ASN A 46 -1.76 1.47 20.70
C ASN A 46 -2.34 2.90 20.91
N GLU A 47 -3.63 2.99 21.22
CA GLU A 47 -4.31 4.27 21.48
C GLU A 47 -3.71 5.06 22.65
N LYS A 48 -3.14 4.35 23.64
CA LYS A 48 -2.47 4.91 24.81
C LYS A 48 -1.00 5.26 24.58
N TRP A 49 -0.51 5.12 23.34
CA TRP A 49 0.90 5.30 22.98
C TRP A 49 1.86 4.32 23.66
N GLU A 50 1.38 3.12 23.99
CA GLU A 50 2.23 2.03 24.47
C GLU A 50 2.64 1.16 23.27
N PHE A 51 3.90 0.74 23.24
CA PHE A 51 4.40 -0.15 22.19
C PHE A 51 3.59 -1.45 22.15
N SER A 52 3.00 -1.75 21.00
CA SER A 52 2.05 -2.85 20.83
C SER A 52 2.15 -3.40 19.40
N VAL A 53 2.85 -4.52 19.27
CA VAL A 53 3.10 -5.19 17.99
C VAL A 53 2.74 -6.68 18.14
N SER A 54 1.91 -7.19 17.23
CA SER A 54 1.45 -8.57 17.18
C SER A 54 2.48 -9.50 16.52
N ASN A 55 2.52 -10.76 16.96
CA ASN A 55 3.31 -11.85 16.34
C ASN A 55 2.44 -12.78 15.49
N GLU A 56 1.20 -12.39 15.17
CA GLU A 56 0.32 -13.16 14.30
C GLU A 56 0.87 -13.24 12.87
N ALA A 57 0.30 -14.13 12.05
CA ALA A 57 0.64 -14.22 10.64
C ALA A 57 0.16 -12.97 9.89
N PRO A 58 0.98 -12.36 9.02
CA PRO A 58 0.53 -11.24 8.21
C PRO A 58 -0.62 -11.61 7.26
N THR A 59 -1.55 -10.68 7.09
CA THR A 59 -2.61 -10.78 6.10
C THR A 59 -2.07 -10.54 4.68
N LYS A 60 -2.81 -11.00 3.67
CA LYS A 60 -2.45 -10.75 2.26
C LYS A 60 -2.40 -9.25 1.94
N ALA A 61 -3.30 -8.44 2.53
CA ALA A 61 -3.36 -7.00 2.31
C ALA A 61 -2.12 -6.28 2.85
N GLU A 62 -1.64 -6.66 4.04
CA GLU A 62 -0.43 -6.11 4.64
C GLU A 62 0.81 -6.47 3.83
N LEU A 63 0.94 -7.74 3.43
CA LEU A 63 2.04 -8.22 2.58
C LEU A 63 2.07 -7.48 1.24
N LYS A 64 0.89 -7.29 0.62
CA LYS A 64 0.77 -6.52 -0.63
C LYS A 64 1.26 -5.08 -0.44
N SER A 65 0.84 -4.41 0.63
CA SER A 65 1.23 -3.02 0.93
C SER A 65 2.74 -2.90 1.16
N LEU A 66 3.32 -3.85 1.91
CA LEU A 66 4.77 -3.94 2.15
C LEU A 66 5.56 -4.20 0.87
N HIS A 67 5.18 -5.18 0.07
CA HIS A 67 5.93 -5.54 -1.14
C HIS A 67 5.80 -4.49 -2.25
N LYS A 68 4.71 -3.71 -2.28
CA LYS A 68 4.64 -2.50 -3.13
C LYS A 68 5.74 -1.51 -2.77
N ILE A 69 5.92 -1.19 -1.48
CA ILE A 69 6.89 -0.18 -1.05
C ILE A 69 8.34 -0.69 -1.16
N ILE A 70 8.60 -1.97 -0.87
CA ILE A 70 9.93 -2.59 -1.05
C ILE A 70 10.41 -2.39 -2.50
N ARG A 71 9.60 -2.82 -3.48
CA ARG A 71 9.94 -2.70 -4.90
C ARG A 71 10.11 -1.23 -5.31
N LYS A 72 9.17 -0.38 -4.89
CA LYS A 72 9.16 1.03 -5.29
C LYS A 72 10.41 1.78 -4.80
N VAL A 73 10.82 1.54 -3.55
CA VAL A 73 12.00 2.19 -2.97
C VAL A 73 13.28 1.62 -3.59
N GLU A 74 13.34 0.32 -3.85
CA GLU A 74 14.46 -0.32 -4.56
C GLU A 74 14.69 0.33 -5.93
N GLU A 75 13.63 0.41 -6.76
CA GLU A 75 13.68 1.05 -8.08
C GLU A 75 14.02 2.56 -8.02
N ASP A 76 13.45 3.29 -7.04
CA ASP A 76 13.65 4.73 -6.92
C ASP A 76 15.05 5.09 -6.43
N VAL A 77 15.64 4.28 -5.56
CA VAL A 77 17.01 4.50 -5.09
C VAL A 77 18.01 4.31 -6.22
N GLU A 78 17.83 3.28 -7.06
CA GLU A 78 18.66 3.08 -8.27
C GLU A 78 18.58 4.25 -9.24
N ARG A 79 17.41 4.91 -9.32
CA ARG A 79 17.15 6.04 -10.23
C ARG A 79 17.28 7.41 -9.56
N PHE A 80 17.80 7.48 -8.33
CA PHE A 80 17.91 8.71 -7.54
C PHE A 80 16.60 9.52 -7.42
N SER A 81 15.45 8.84 -7.48
CA SER A 81 14.10 9.41 -7.44
C SER A 81 13.52 9.44 -6.01
N PHE A 82 14.29 9.96 -5.06
CA PHE A 82 13.97 9.89 -3.62
C PHE A 82 12.64 10.56 -3.24
N ASN A 83 12.22 11.59 -3.96
CA ASN A 83 10.96 12.29 -3.69
C ASN A 83 9.74 11.40 -3.92
N THR A 84 9.79 10.49 -4.89
CA THR A 84 8.70 9.54 -5.13
C THR A 84 8.69 8.41 -4.12
N SER A 85 9.85 8.03 -3.56
CA SER A 85 9.94 7.11 -2.41
C SER A 85 9.19 7.66 -1.21
N VAL A 86 9.42 8.94 -0.85
CA VAL A 86 8.75 9.57 0.30
C VAL A 86 7.22 9.57 0.13
N SER A 87 6.71 9.95 -1.05
CA SER A 87 5.27 9.84 -1.34
C SER A 87 4.75 8.41 -1.19
N SER A 88 5.53 7.43 -1.66
CA SER A 88 5.16 6.01 -1.61
C SER A 88 5.12 5.49 -0.17
N PHE A 89 6.03 5.93 0.70
CA PHE A 89 5.97 5.64 2.14
C PHE A 89 4.70 6.19 2.78
N MET A 90 4.30 7.43 2.44
CA MET A 90 3.06 8.01 2.96
C MET A 90 1.83 7.18 2.56
N ILE A 91 1.79 6.69 1.32
CA ILE A 91 0.72 5.81 0.84
C ILE A 91 0.73 4.49 1.62
N ALA A 92 1.89 3.82 1.71
CA ALA A 92 2.02 2.53 2.40
C ALA A 92 1.62 2.62 3.87
N VAL A 93 2.04 3.68 4.58
CA VAL A 93 1.67 3.88 5.99
C VAL A 93 0.17 4.13 6.15
N ASN A 94 -0.46 4.89 5.24
CA ASN A 94 -1.93 5.06 5.28
C ASN A 94 -2.65 3.73 4.99
N GLU A 95 -2.24 2.96 3.96
CA GLU A 95 -2.80 1.64 3.66
C GLU A 95 -2.72 0.69 4.88
N LEU A 96 -1.55 0.61 5.53
CA LEU A 96 -1.34 -0.20 6.73
C LEU A 96 -2.14 0.32 7.94
N THR A 97 -2.33 1.63 8.06
CA THR A 97 -3.17 2.23 9.11
C THR A 97 -4.63 1.82 8.92
N ASP A 98 -5.15 1.92 7.69
CA ASP A 98 -6.54 1.55 7.37
C ASP A 98 -6.79 0.05 7.57
N GLN A 99 -5.76 -0.76 7.33
CA GLN A 99 -5.74 -2.21 7.61
C GLN A 99 -5.62 -2.54 9.10
N LYS A 100 -5.42 -1.54 9.97
CA LYS A 100 -5.13 -1.70 11.41
C LYS A 100 -3.92 -2.60 11.67
N CYS A 101 -2.92 -2.53 10.79
CA CYS A 101 -1.71 -3.33 10.90
C CYS A 101 -0.94 -2.97 12.17
N ASN A 102 -0.64 -3.98 12.98
CA ASN A 102 0.36 -3.93 14.05
C ASN A 102 1.30 -5.14 13.99
N ASN A 103 1.44 -5.77 12.82
CA ASN A 103 2.15 -7.04 12.67
C ASN A 103 3.69 -6.86 12.69
N ARG A 104 4.39 -7.60 13.55
CA ARG A 104 5.85 -7.54 13.70
C ARG A 104 6.60 -7.77 12.41
N ALA A 105 6.26 -8.80 11.64
CA ALA A 105 6.98 -9.15 10.43
C ALA A 105 6.89 -8.02 9.39
N ILE A 106 5.72 -7.40 9.28
CA ILE A 106 5.47 -6.31 8.33
C ILE A 106 6.18 -5.04 8.75
N LEU A 107 6.02 -4.65 10.01
CA LEU A 107 6.56 -3.40 10.54
C LEU A 107 8.10 -3.45 10.65
N GLN A 108 8.68 -4.62 10.90
CA GLN A 108 10.13 -4.80 10.92
C GLN A 108 10.75 -4.56 9.54
N GLU A 109 10.21 -5.18 8.49
CA GLU A 109 10.70 -4.96 7.12
C GLU A 109 10.49 -3.50 6.67
N LEU A 110 9.33 -2.92 6.96
CA LEU A 110 9.06 -1.52 6.66
C LEU A 110 10.06 -0.57 7.35
N THR A 111 10.47 -0.89 8.59
CA THR A 111 11.51 -0.14 9.33
C THR A 111 12.84 -0.17 8.59
N ILE A 112 13.24 -1.32 8.05
CA ILE A 112 14.47 -1.44 7.25
C ILE A 112 14.38 -0.59 5.99
N VAL A 113 13.26 -0.66 5.26
CA VAL A 113 13.05 0.07 4.00
C VAL A 113 13.09 1.59 4.22
N LEU A 114 12.52 2.10 5.32
CA LEU A 114 12.50 3.52 5.66
C LEU A 114 13.83 4.04 6.24
N SER A 115 14.67 3.16 6.79
CA SER A 115 15.89 3.55 7.51
C SER A 115 16.89 4.46 6.76
N PRO A 116 17.06 4.38 5.43
CA PRO A 116 17.96 5.31 4.72
C PRO A 116 17.48 6.77 4.79
N TYR A 117 16.17 6.97 4.93
CA TYR A 117 15.49 8.26 4.94
C TYR A 117 15.39 8.83 6.36
N ALA A 118 14.98 8.00 7.33
CA ALA A 118 14.73 8.37 8.71
C ALA A 118 15.41 7.41 9.70
N PRO A 119 16.75 7.40 9.78
CA PRO A 119 17.48 6.37 10.53
C PRO A 119 17.23 6.40 12.05
N HIS A 120 17.04 7.56 12.67
CA HIS A 120 17.00 7.64 14.13
C HIS A 120 15.69 7.06 14.70
N ILE A 121 14.55 7.44 14.13
CA ILE A 121 13.24 6.87 14.50
C ILE A 121 13.17 5.37 14.18
N CYS A 122 13.78 4.95 13.06
CA CYS A 122 13.82 3.55 12.69
C CYS A 122 14.70 2.72 13.65
N GLU A 123 15.85 3.24 14.09
CA GLU A 123 16.71 2.53 15.06
C GLU A 123 16.00 2.36 16.43
N GLU A 124 15.29 3.39 16.88
CA GLU A 124 14.52 3.31 18.12
C GLU A 124 13.42 2.23 18.02
N LEU A 125 12.67 2.19 16.91
CA LEU A 125 11.66 1.16 16.66
C LEU A 125 12.28 -0.23 16.47
N TRP A 126 13.43 -0.32 15.80
CA TRP A 126 14.18 -1.56 15.62
C TRP A 126 14.55 -2.20 16.96
N LYS A 127 15.01 -1.38 17.92
CA LYS A 127 15.27 -1.80 19.30
C LYS A 127 14.00 -2.20 20.04
N GLN A 128 12.89 -1.46 19.89
CA GLN A 128 11.62 -1.81 20.53
C GLN A 128 11.02 -3.11 19.96
N LEU A 129 11.27 -3.40 18.68
CA LEU A 129 11.05 -4.70 18.06
C LEU A 129 12.00 -5.78 18.60
N GLY A 130 12.81 -5.52 19.63
CA GLY A 130 13.65 -6.52 20.29
C GLY A 130 14.94 -6.87 19.55
N ASN A 131 15.30 -6.12 18.51
CA ASN A 131 16.59 -6.28 17.85
C ASN A 131 17.70 -5.54 18.63
N PRO A 132 18.98 -5.93 18.52
CA PRO A 132 20.06 -5.24 19.22
C PRO A 132 20.23 -3.80 18.73
N ALA A 133 20.48 -2.86 19.65
CA ALA A 133 20.68 -1.46 19.30
C ALA A 133 21.96 -1.26 18.45
N GLY A 134 21.90 -0.35 17.47
CA GLY A 134 23.00 -0.02 16.56
C GLY A 134 23.20 -1.05 15.44
N THR A 135 22.22 -1.93 15.19
CA THR A 135 22.34 -3.00 14.21
C THR A 135 21.50 -2.81 12.95
N LEU A 136 20.58 -1.83 12.93
CA LEU A 136 19.68 -1.62 11.79
C LEU A 136 20.46 -1.36 10.49
N SER A 137 21.57 -0.60 10.57
CA SER A 137 22.40 -0.29 9.40
C SER A 137 23.08 -1.51 8.76
N TYR A 138 23.13 -2.64 9.47
CA TYR A 138 23.67 -3.92 8.97
C TYR A 138 22.56 -4.91 8.57
N ALA A 139 21.29 -4.53 8.75
CA ALA A 139 20.18 -5.35 8.32
C ALA A 139 20.18 -5.48 6.79
N SER A 140 19.88 -6.68 6.30
CA SER A 140 19.70 -6.90 4.86
C SER A 140 18.42 -6.23 4.39
N TYR A 141 18.49 -5.55 3.25
CA TYR A 141 17.29 -4.99 2.64
C TYR A 141 16.28 -6.11 2.31
N PRO A 142 14.97 -5.95 2.60
CA PRO A 142 13.98 -6.98 2.33
C PRO A 142 13.89 -7.33 0.84
N LYS A 143 13.77 -8.62 0.53
CA LYS A 143 13.66 -9.06 -0.86
C LYS A 143 12.23 -8.90 -1.37
N PHE A 144 12.07 -8.24 -2.49
CA PHE A 144 10.78 -8.16 -3.16
C PHE A 144 10.26 -9.56 -3.58
N ASN A 145 8.98 -9.82 -3.31
CA ASN A 145 8.28 -11.01 -3.77
C ASN A 145 7.04 -10.60 -4.57
N GLY A 146 7.07 -10.84 -5.88
CA GLY A 146 6.01 -10.45 -6.79
C GLY A 146 4.70 -11.21 -6.61
N SER A 147 4.69 -12.37 -5.94
CA SER A 147 3.46 -13.14 -5.74
C SER A 147 2.42 -12.40 -4.90
N TYR A 148 2.85 -11.51 -3.98
CA TYR A 148 1.96 -10.72 -3.15
C TYR A 148 1.29 -9.55 -3.88
N LEU A 149 1.80 -9.18 -5.06
CA LEU A 149 1.20 -8.15 -5.92
C LEU A 149 0.20 -8.74 -6.92
N ILE A 150 0.09 -10.07 -7.01
CA ILE A 150 -0.89 -10.72 -7.86
C ILE A 150 -2.27 -10.48 -7.23
N GLU A 151 -3.10 -9.76 -7.98
CA GLU A 151 -4.52 -9.62 -7.65
C GLU A 151 -5.18 -10.99 -7.82
N ASP A 152 -5.91 -11.45 -6.80
CA ASP A 152 -6.71 -12.67 -6.93
C ASP A 152 -8.07 -12.37 -7.53
N GLU A 153 -8.49 -11.10 -7.47
CA GLU A 153 -9.81 -10.64 -7.88
C GLU A 153 -9.68 -9.33 -8.67
N PHE A 154 -10.56 -9.15 -9.65
CA PHE A 154 -10.68 -7.91 -10.39
C PHE A 154 -12.08 -7.34 -10.18
N ALA A 155 -12.16 -6.04 -9.92
CA ALA A 155 -13.44 -5.33 -9.82
C ALA A 155 -14.01 -5.12 -11.23
N TYR A 156 -14.66 -6.15 -11.79
CA TYR A 156 -15.24 -6.10 -13.13
C TYR A 156 -16.38 -5.09 -13.17
N PRO A 157 -16.30 -4.08 -14.05
CA PRO A 157 -17.45 -3.26 -14.37
C PRO A 157 -18.53 -4.15 -15.01
N ILE A 158 -19.71 -4.16 -14.41
CA ILE A 158 -20.88 -4.85 -14.94
C ILE A 158 -21.72 -3.83 -15.70
N SER A 159 -21.89 -4.05 -17.00
CA SER A 159 -22.61 -3.16 -17.90
C SER A 159 -23.82 -3.84 -18.52
N ILE A 160 -24.90 -3.07 -18.72
CA ILE A 160 -26.12 -3.53 -19.39
C ILE A 160 -26.38 -2.61 -20.58
N ASN A 161 -26.48 -3.18 -21.78
CA ASN A 161 -26.59 -2.43 -23.03
C ASN A 161 -25.55 -1.31 -23.13
N GLY A 162 -24.30 -1.62 -22.73
CA GLY A 162 -23.15 -0.71 -22.80
C GLY A 162 -23.06 0.33 -21.68
N LYS A 163 -24.01 0.37 -20.73
CA LYS A 163 -23.96 1.30 -19.58
C LYS A 163 -23.57 0.56 -18.31
N THR A 164 -22.46 0.97 -17.68
CA THR A 164 -21.99 0.42 -16.40
C THR A 164 -23.00 0.71 -15.28
N LYS A 165 -23.29 -0.30 -14.47
CA LYS A 165 -24.26 -0.24 -13.36
C LYS A 165 -23.59 -0.41 -12.00
N MET A 166 -22.61 -1.29 -11.92
CA MET A 166 -21.86 -1.58 -10.71
C MET A 166 -20.51 -2.19 -11.05
N ASN A 167 -19.64 -2.31 -10.05
CA ASN A 167 -18.47 -3.16 -10.13
C ASN A 167 -18.70 -4.38 -9.25
N LEU A 168 -18.28 -5.55 -9.72
CA LEU A 168 -18.31 -6.80 -8.96
C LEU A 168 -16.89 -7.36 -8.87
N ASN A 169 -16.43 -7.68 -7.67
CA ASN A 169 -15.16 -8.36 -7.50
C ASN A 169 -15.32 -9.82 -7.93
N ILE A 170 -14.56 -10.23 -8.94
CA ILE A 170 -14.61 -11.58 -9.48
C ILE A 170 -13.19 -12.14 -9.46
N PRO A 171 -12.99 -13.37 -8.94
CA PRO A 171 -11.68 -14.01 -8.95
C PRO A 171 -11.10 -14.11 -10.37
N LEU A 172 -9.84 -13.70 -10.52
CA LEU A 172 -9.09 -13.75 -11.77
C LEU A 172 -8.77 -15.20 -12.22
N SER A 173 -8.95 -16.16 -11.32
CA SER A 173 -8.89 -17.59 -11.61
C SER A 173 -10.09 -18.12 -12.40
N LEU A 174 -11.24 -17.43 -12.37
CA LEU A 174 -12.44 -17.85 -13.09
C LEU A 174 -12.32 -17.58 -14.59
N GLU A 175 -12.81 -18.52 -15.39
CA GLU A 175 -12.85 -18.43 -16.85
C GLU A 175 -14.22 -17.98 -17.36
N GLY A 176 -14.29 -17.66 -18.65
CA GLY A 176 -15.39 -16.90 -19.25
C GLY A 176 -16.81 -17.41 -18.97
N ASP A 177 -17.03 -18.73 -18.80
CA ASP A 177 -18.34 -19.27 -18.47
C ASP A 177 -18.64 -19.22 -16.96
N ASP A 178 -17.66 -19.54 -16.10
CA ASP A 178 -17.81 -19.41 -14.64
C ASP A 178 -18.07 -17.96 -14.22
N VAL A 179 -17.43 -16.99 -14.89
CA VAL A 179 -17.67 -15.56 -14.68
C VAL A 179 -19.10 -15.18 -15.05
N LYS A 180 -19.67 -15.75 -16.12
CA LYS A 180 -21.07 -15.49 -16.50
C LYS A 180 -22.01 -16.02 -15.44
N ASP A 181 -21.80 -17.24 -14.99
CA ASP A 181 -22.67 -17.90 -14.01
C ASP A 181 -22.65 -17.14 -12.68
N LEU A 182 -21.47 -16.70 -12.22
CA LEU A 182 -21.33 -15.89 -11.02
C LEU A 182 -22.03 -14.52 -11.15
N VAL A 183 -21.88 -13.84 -12.29
CA VAL A 183 -22.51 -12.54 -12.54
C VAL A 183 -24.03 -12.68 -12.63
N LEU A 184 -24.54 -13.73 -13.29
CA LEU A 184 -25.97 -13.99 -13.41
C LEU A 184 -26.58 -14.46 -12.08
N ALA A 185 -25.83 -15.14 -11.22
CA ALA A 185 -26.31 -15.52 -9.89
C ALA A 185 -26.36 -14.33 -8.90
N ASN A 186 -25.70 -13.21 -9.22
CA ASN A 186 -25.62 -12.07 -8.31
C ASN A 186 -26.97 -11.32 -8.19
N ALA A 187 -27.44 -11.14 -6.95
CA ALA A 187 -28.74 -10.54 -6.66
C ALA A 187 -28.86 -9.08 -7.14
N ASP A 188 -27.79 -8.28 -7.06
CA ASP A 188 -27.81 -6.89 -7.50
C ASP A 188 -27.83 -6.79 -9.02
N VAL A 189 -27.10 -7.66 -9.70
CA VAL A 189 -27.14 -7.77 -11.17
C VAL A 189 -28.55 -8.16 -11.64
N GLN A 190 -29.19 -9.12 -10.96
CA GLN A 190 -30.57 -9.52 -11.24
C GLN A 190 -31.58 -8.37 -11.06
N ARG A 191 -31.38 -7.51 -10.06
CA ARG A 191 -32.21 -6.29 -9.89
C ARG A 191 -32.11 -5.37 -11.10
N TYR A 192 -30.93 -5.19 -11.66
CA TYR A 192 -30.73 -4.36 -12.85
C TYR A 192 -31.24 -4.99 -14.15
N LEU A 193 -31.45 -6.31 -14.17
CA LEU A 193 -32.02 -7.03 -15.31
C LEU A 193 -33.55 -6.91 -15.40
N GLU A 194 -34.23 -6.51 -14.31
CA GLU A 194 -35.68 -6.30 -14.27
C GLU A 194 -36.48 -7.49 -14.84
N GLY A 195 -36.03 -8.72 -14.58
CA GLY A 195 -36.67 -9.95 -15.06
C GLY A 195 -36.42 -10.28 -16.55
N LYS A 196 -35.60 -9.49 -17.26
CA LYS A 196 -35.22 -9.78 -18.64
C LYS A 196 -34.02 -10.72 -18.69
N THR A 197 -34.11 -11.77 -19.49
CA THR A 197 -32.98 -12.67 -19.75
C THR A 197 -32.03 -12.04 -20.77
N PRO A 198 -30.71 -11.91 -20.48
CA PRO A 198 -29.75 -11.41 -21.44
C PRO A 198 -29.69 -12.27 -22.70
N LYS A 199 -29.73 -11.64 -23.88
CA LYS A 199 -29.53 -12.31 -25.18
C LYS A 199 -28.07 -12.71 -25.40
N LYS A 200 -27.14 -11.94 -24.83
CA LYS A 200 -25.70 -12.18 -24.95
C LYS A 200 -24.97 -11.63 -23.72
N VAL A 201 -24.11 -12.45 -23.13
CA VAL A 201 -23.19 -12.02 -22.07
C VAL A 201 -21.76 -12.05 -22.63
N ILE A 202 -21.11 -10.90 -22.64
CA ILE A 202 -19.77 -10.70 -23.16
C ILE A 202 -18.83 -10.49 -21.98
N VAL A 203 -17.97 -11.46 -21.72
CA VAL A 203 -16.93 -11.37 -20.70
C VAL A 203 -15.61 -11.06 -21.40
N VAL A 204 -14.98 -9.94 -21.01
CA VAL A 204 -13.61 -9.62 -21.40
C VAL A 204 -12.76 -9.70 -20.13
N LYS A 205 -11.97 -10.76 -20.01
CA LYS A 205 -11.16 -11.07 -18.82
C LYS A 205 -10.27 -9.87 -18.45
N GLY A 206 -10.28 -9.51 -17.16
CA GLY A 206 -9.56 -8.36 -16.60
C GLY A 206 -10.03 -7.00 -17.12
N ARG A 207 -11.23 -6.90 -17.70
CA ARG A 207 -11.71 -5.65 -18.31
C ARG A 207 -13.16 -5.30 -18.01
N ILE A 208 -14.13 -6.13 -18.42
CA ILE A 208 -15.56 -5.79 -18.33
C ILE A 208 -16.44 -7.04 -18.53
N VAL A 209 -17.62 -7.03 -17.91
CA VAL A 209 -18.73 -7.93 -18.28
C VAL A 209 -19.89 -7.08 -18.80
N ASN A 210 -20.30 -7.30 -20.05
CA ASN A 210 -21.41 -6.59 -20.68
C ASN A 210 -22.55 -7.55 -21.04
N MET A 211 -23.74 -7.24 -20.54
CA MET A 211 -24.97 -7.98 -20.82
C MET A 211 -25.82 -7.21 -21.83
N VAL A 212 -26.16 -7.86 -22.93
CA VAL A 212 -27.07 -7.33 -23.94
C VAL A 212 -28.45 -7.88 -23.66
N VAL A 213 -29.40 -6.98 -23.37
CA VAL A 213 -30.81 -7.29 -23.05
C VAL A 213 -31.70 -6.73 -24.15
#